data_AF-A0A0C1USH7-F1
#
_entry.id   AF-A0A0C1USH7-F1
#
_cell.length_a   1.000
_cell.length_b   1.000
_cell.length_c   1.000
_cell.angle_alpha   90.00
_cell.angle_beta   90.00
_cell.angle_gamma   90.00
#
_symmetry.space_group_name_H-M   'P 1'
#
loop_
_entity.id
_entity.type
_entity.pdbx_description
1 polymer ?
#
loop_
_entity_poly.entity_id
_entity_poly.type
_entity_poly.pdbx_seq_one_letter_code
_entity_poly.pdbx_strand_id
1 'polypeptide(L)'
;MSQIDKQSGGEKEMRFEEAFKRLQEIVNSLESGQMPLEDLLQKYEEGRRLLKICDEKLNEAEQRIIVLSTKQDNGGGAKEN
;
A
#
# COMPACT_ATOMS: atom_id res chain seq x y z
N MET A 1 -13.41 7.65 28.83
CA MET A 1 -13.56 6.31 28.22
C MET A 1 -13.62 6.50 26.71
N SER A 2 -12.69 6.06 25.87
CA SER A 2 -11.48 5.28 26.10
C SER A 2 -10.39 5.88 25.21
N GLN A 3 -9.27 6.22 25.83
CA GLN A 3 -8.00 6.23 25.14
C GLN A 3 -7.79 4.81 24.61
N ILE A 4 -7.61 4.65 23.31
CA ILE A 4 -7.19 3.40 22.67
C ILE A 4 -6.03 3.81 21.75
N ASP A 5 -4.83 3.58 22.30
CA ASP A 5 -3.57 3.19 21.63
C ASP A 5 -3.02 4.16 20.55
N LYS A 6 -1.88 4.86 20.67
CA LYS A 6 -0.56 4.58 21.27
C LYS A 6 0.12 3.27 20.84
N GLN A 7 0.28 3.08 19.53
CA GLN A 7 1.29 2.22 18.88
C GLN A 7 1.75 2.98 17.62
N SER A 8 2.95 3.54 17.48
CA SER A 8 4.26 2.89 17.40
C SER A 8 4.26 1.62 16.52
N GLY A 9 3.78 1.77 15.29
CA GLY A 9 3.91 0.80 14.19
C GLY A 9 4.48 1.51 12.97
N GLY A 10 5.80 1.65 12.90
CA GLY A 10 6.50 2.46 11.90
C GLY A 10 6.38 1.89 10.49
N GLU A 11 5.82 2.67 9.56
CA GLU A 11 5.78 2.53 8.08
C GLU A 11 5.24 1.19 7.51
N LYS A 12 5.38 0.05 8.18
CA LYS A 12 5.01 -1.30 7.76
C LYS A 12 3.56 -1.69 8.05
N GLU A 13 2.91 -1.02 9.00
CA GLU A 13 1.51 -1.28 9.38
C GLU A 13 0.50 -0.33 8.71
N MET A 14 0.97 0.60 7.89
CA MET A 14 0.10 1.54 7.18
C MET A 14 -0.84 0.80 6.22
N ARG A 15 -2.12 1.20 6.21
CA ARG A 15 -3.12 0.67 5.27
C ARG A 15 -2.91 1.23 3.87
N PHE A 16 -3.36 0.50 2.85
CA PHE A 16 -3.24 0.94 1.45
C PHE A 16 -3.91 2.29 1.23
N GLU A 17 -5.13 2.47 1.72
CA GLU A 17 -5.93 3.68 1.52
C GLU A 17 -5.28 4.90 2.17
N GLU A 18 -4.63 4.71 3.32
CA GLU A 18 -3.90 5.75 4.03
C GLU A 18 -2.61 6.12 3.29
N ALA A 19 -1.84 5.13 2.87
CA ALA A 19 -0.61 5.32 2.11
C ALA A 19 -0.89 6.03 0.77
N PHE A 20 -1.93 5.59 0.07
CA PHE A 20 -2.34 6.17 -1.20
C PHE A 20 -2.82 7.61 -1.04
N LYS A 21 -3.69 7.88 -0.06
CA LYS A 21 -4.15 9.24 0.22
C LYS A 21 -2.98 10.17 0.54
N ARG A 22 -2.04 9.72 1.37
CA ARG A 22 -0.86 10.52 1.71
C ARG A 22 0.03 10.77 0.49
N LEU A 23 0.21 9.76 -0.36
CA LEU A 23 0.96 9.92 -1.61
C LEU A 23 0.32 10.96 -2.53
N GLN A 24 -1.02 10.97 -2.64
CA GLN A 24 -1.74 12.00 -3.41
C GLN A 24 -1.53 13.41 -2.85
N GLU A 25 -1.56 13.58 -1.52
CA GLU A 25 -1.27 14.86 -0.88
C GLU A 25 0.14 15.36 -1.20
N ILE A 26 1.13 14.45 -1.21
CA ILE A 26 2.51 14.76 -1.55
C ILE A 26 2.62 15.19 -3.01
N VAL A 27 2.02 14.45 -3.93
CA VAL A 27 2.02 14.81 -5.37
C VAL A 27 1.42 16.20 -5.57
N ASN A 28 0.25 16.46 -4.99
CA ASN A 28 -0.38 17.79 -5.06
C ASN A 28 0.53 18.89 -4.49
N SER A 29 1.27 18.60 -3.42
CA SER A 29 2.21 19.55 -2.81
C SER A 29 3.42 19.81 -3.73
N LEU A 30 3.96 18.78 -4.36
CA LEU A 30 5.09 18.88 -5.29
C LEU A 30 4.71 19.66 -6.56
N GLU A 31 3.49 19.46 -7.07
CA GLU A 31 2.96 20.15 -8.26
C GLU A 31 2.73 21.64 -8.02
N SER A 32 2.52 22.07 -6.77
CA SER A 32 2.34 23.48 -6.43
C SER A 32 3.57 24.35 -6.73
N GLY A 33 4.77 23.75 -6.76
CA GLY A 33 6.03 24.41 -7.11
C GLY A 33 6.51 25.49 -6.14
N GLN A 34 5.84 25.72 -5.00
CA GLN A 34 6.18 26.78 -4.03
C GLN A 34 7.01 26.29 -2.83
N MET A 35 7.62 25.12 -2.95
CA MET A 35 8.29 24.45 -1.84
C MET A 35 9.80 24.71 -1.86
N PRO A 36 10.44 25.00 -0.70
CA PRO A 36 11.88 25.00 -0.57
C PRO A 36 12.51 23.67 -1.00
N LEU A 37 13.76 23.69 -1.47
CA LEU A 37 14.44 22.50 -1.96
C LEU A 37 14.55 21.37 -0.91
N GLU A 38 14.81 21.71 0.34
CA GLU A 38 14.93 20.75 1.45
C GLU A 38 13.59 20.03 1.70
N ASP A 39 12.49 20.79 1.75
CA ASP A 39 11.15 20.23 1.89
C ASP A 39 10.76 19.36 0.68
N LEU A 40 11.17 19.76 -0.53
CA LEU A 40 10.94 19.00 -1.76
C LEU A 40 11.63 17.63 -1.70
N LEU A 41 12.89 17.60 -1.24
CA LEU A 41 13.64 16.35 -1.06
C LEU A 41 12.96 15.46 -0.01
N GLN A 42 12.54 16.03 1.12
CA GLN A 42 11.84 15.28 2.16
C GLN A 42 10.52 14.69 1.64
N LYS A 43 9.74 15.47 0.90
CA LYS A 43 8.48 15.02 0.29
C LYS A 43 8.69 13.94 -0.76
N TYR A 44 9.74 14.06 -1.56
CA TYR A 44 10.11 13.05 -2.54
C TYR A 44 10.48 11.71 -1.88
N GLU A 45 11.28 11.74 -0.81
CA GLU A 45 11.63 10.53 -0.05
C GLU A 45 10.41 9.89 0.59
N GLU A 46 9.55 10.69 1.23
CA GLU A 46 8.27 10.25 1.81
C GLU A 46 7.40 9.58 0.73
N GLY A 47 7.24 10.23 -0.43
CA GLY A 47 6.48 9.71 -1.57
C GLY A 47 7.03 8.38 -2.08
N ARG A 48 8.35 8.22 -2.19
CA ARG A 48 8.96 6.94 -2.59
C ARG A 48 8.65 5.81 -1.62
N ARG A 49 8.68 6.07 -0.30
CA ARG A 49 8.38 5.06 0.71
C ARG A 49 6.91 4.64 0.64
N LEU A 50 6.00 5.60 0.50
CA LEU A 50 4.56 5.34 0.35
C LEU A 50 4.26 4.56 -0.92
N LEU A 51 4.92 4.88 -2.04
CA LEU A 51 4.78 4.14 -3.29
C LEU A 51 5.18 2.67 -3.10
N LYS A 52 6.28 2.39 -2.40
CA LYS A 52 6.71 1.03 -2.08
C LYS A 52 5.69 0.29 -1.22
N ILE A 53 5.11 0.95 -0.22
CA ILE A 53 4.06 0.37 0.63
C ILE A 53 2.83 0.01 -0.22
N CYS A 54 2.39 0.92 -1.10
CA CYS A 54 1.27 0.66 -2.00
C CYS A 54 1.52 -0.57 -2.88
N ASP A 55 2.69 -0.66 -3.49
CA ASP A 55 3.09 -1.79 -4.34
C ASP A 55 3.10 -3.12 -3.56
N GLU A 56 3.69 -3.13 -2.36
CA GLU A 56 3.70 -4.32 -1.50
C GLU A 56 2.29 -4.79 -1.14
N LYS A 57 1.36 -3.87 -0.83
CA LYS A 57 -0.04 -4.20 -0.51
C LYS A 57 -0.80 -4.73 -1.72
N LEU A 58 -0.58 -4.16 -2.90
CA LEU A 58 -1.21 -4.63 -4.14
C LEU A 58 -0.70 -6.03 -4.51
N ASN A 59 0.60 -6.25 -4.43
CA ASN A 59 1.21 -7.56 -4.66
C ASN A 59 0.66 -8.61 -3.67
N GLU A 60 0.54 -8.28 -2.39
CA GLU A 60 -0.05 -9.17 -1.39
C GLU A 60 -1.51 -9.52 -1.73
N ALA A 61 -2.31 -8.53 -2.16
CA ALA A 61 -3.69 -8.74 -2.57
C ALA A 61 -3.79 -9.64 -3.81
N GLU A 62 -2.97 -9.40 -4.82
CA GLU A 62 -2.92 -10.21 -6.04
C GLU A 62 -2.57 -11.67 -5.73
N GLN A 63 -1.54 -11.91 -4.91
CA GLN A 63 -1.15 -13.27 -4.51
C GLN A 63 -2.30 -14.00 -3.79
N ARG A 64 -3.02 -13.30 -2.92
CA ARG A 64 -4.20 -13.87 -2.24
C ARG A 64 -5.29 -14.26 -3.24
N ILE A 65 -5.55 -13.43 -4.25
CA ILE A 65 -6.52 -13.73 -5.31
C ILE A 65 -6.09 -14.98 -6.09
N ILE A 66 -4.82 -15.08 -6.50
CA ILE A 66 -4.29 -16.24 -7.22
C ILE A 66 -4.47 -17.53 -6.41
N VAL A 67 -4.13 -17.50 -5.11
CA VAL A 67 -4.29 -18.67 -4.22
C VAL A 67 -5.76 -19.06 -4.09
N LEU A 68 -6.68 -18.10 -4.00
CA LEU A 68 -8.12 -18.39 -3.92
C LEU A 68 -8.64 -19.01 -5.22
N SER A 69 -8.25 -18.46 -6.38
CA SER A 69 -8.68 -18.97 -7.70
C SER A 69 -8.15 -20.37 -7.99
N THR A 70 -6.86 -20.63 -7.72
CA THR A 70 -6.23 -21.94 -7.94
C THR A 70 -6.78 -23.04 -7.02
N LYS A 71 -7.29 -22.67 -5.84
CA LYS A 71 -7.93 -23.62 -4.91
C LYS A 71 -9.35 -24.01 -5.36
N GLN A 72 -10.00 -23.21 -6.19
CA GLN A 72 -11.31 -23.52 -6.77
C GLN A 72 -11.23 -24.46 -7.98
N ASP A 73 -10.13 -24.44 -8.74
CA ASP A 73 -9.94 -25.31 -9.92
C ASP A 73 -9.51 -26.76 -9.58
N ASN A 74 -9.09 -27.05 -8.35
CA ASN A 74 -8.69 -28.41 -7.92
C ASN A 74 -9.87 -29.34 -7.56
N GLY A 75 -11.06 -29.07 -8.09
CA GLY A 75 -12.29 -29.87 -7.88
C GLY A 75 -12.77 -30.70 -9.09
N GLY A 76 -12.07 -30.66 -10.23
CA GLY A 76 -12.54 -31.24 -11.50
C GLY A 76 -11.66 -32.34 -12.07
N GLY A 77 -11.30 -33.33 -11.25
CA GLY A 77 -10.42 -34.45 -11.64
C GLY A 77 -11.12 -35.80 -11.72
N ALA A 78 -12.35 -35.87 -12.25
CA ALA A 78 -12.96 -37.14 -12.61
C ALA A 78 -12.51 -37.53 -14.03
N LYS A 79 -11.40 -38.29 -14.12
CA LYS A 79 -11.13 -39.06 -15.34
C LYS A 79 -12.08 -40.25 -15.35
N GLU A 80 -13.17 -40.13 -16.09
CA GLU A 80 -14.01 -41.25 -16.50
C GLU A 80 -13.27 -42.11 -17.53
N ASN A 81 -13.10 -43.39 -17.14
CA ASN A 81 -12.95 -44.64 -17.90
C ASN A 81 -12.22 -44.62 -19.27
#